data_AF-A0AAX2IPQ9-F1
#
_entry.id   AF-A0AAX2IPQ9-F1
#
_cell.length_a   1.000
_cell.length_b   1.000
_cell.length_c   1.000
_cell.angle_alpha   90.00
_cell.angle_beta   90.00
_cell.angle_gamma   90.00
#
_symmetry.space_group_name_H-M   'P 1'
#
loop_
_entity.id
_entity.type
_entity.pdbx_description
1 polymer ?
#
loop_
_entity_poly.entity_id
_entity_poly.type
_entity_poly.pdbx_seq_one_letter_code
_entity_poly.pdbx_strand_id
1 'polypeptide(L)'
;MKFNFNSFFKSKQDKEIHPITEDYDNLGFTKIELEEYDKNVKFYHINILNSLILYTYNVEKLDKMTPILIDPLTELYEELDYAFLPVLFETVFRNKLLDESFKEELLLFKKKVDDIPVELWDWELLDTNEIWIKIRIDAENILNKLNIKTRIYNADYTTIISNTGKKINFK
;
A
#
# COMPACT_ATOMS: atom_id res chain seq x y z
N MET A 1 -9.50 12.43 -12.32
CA MET A 1 -8.24 12.93 -12.93
C MET A 1 -7.49 11.75 -13.52
N LYS A 2 -6.95 11.87 -14.75
CA LYS A 2 -6.03 10.87 -15.31
C LYS A 2 -4.61 11.32 -14.98
N PHE A 3 -3.92 10.59 -14.11
CA PHE A 3 -2.52 10.85 -13.81
C PHE A 3 -1.66 10.35 -14.98
N ASN A 4 -0.83 11.24 -15.53
CA ASN A 4 0.07 10.95 -16.64
C ASN A 4 1.51 11.04 -16.12
N PHE A 5 2.15 9.88 -15.93
CA PHE A 5 3.47 9.75 -15.30
C PHE A 5 4.65 10.05 -16.26
N ASN A 6 4.39 10.35 -17.53
CA ASN A 6 5.41 10.51 -18.57
C ASN A 6 6.35 11.72 -18.39
N SER A 7 6.16 12.59 -17.38
CA SER A 7 6.98 13.80 -17.21
C SER A 7 8.16 13.65 -16.25
N PHE A 8 8.25 12.58 -15.47
CA PHE A 8 9.25 12.51 -14.38
C PHE A 8 10.64 12.02 -14.80
N PHE A 9 10.80 11.39 -15.97
CA PHE A 9 12.08 10.84 -16.40
C PHE A 9 12.44 11.27 -17.83
N LYS A 10 12.90 12.52 -17.97
CA LYS A 10 13.70 12.91 -19.13
C LYS A 10 15.04 13.48 -18.65
N SER A 11 16.03 12.61 -18.51
CA SER A 11 17.43 13.05 -18.58
C SER A 11 17.92 12.82 -20.00
N LYS A 12 18.45 13.88 -20.63
CA LYS A 12 18.98 13.87 -21.99
C LYS A 12 20.34 13.18 -22.01
N GLN A 13 20.46 12.09 -22.77
CA GLN A 13 21.70 11.76 -23.47
C GLN A 13 21.34 11.16 -24.84
N ASP A 14 21.60 11.96 -25.88
CA ASP A 14 21.45 11.56 -27.28
C ASP A 14 22.48 10.47 -27.62
N LYS A 15 22.00 9.23 -27.82
CA LYS A 15 22.69 8.20 -28.59
C LYS A 15 21.67 7.51 -29.51
N GLU A 16 22.14 7.21 -30.71
CA GLU A 16 21.40 6.82 -31.91
C GLU A 16 20.21 5.87 -31.67
N ILE A 17 19.05 6.28 -32.17
CA ILE A 17 17.77 5.56 -32.04
C ILE A 17 17.74 4.46 -33.09
N HIS A 18 18.11 3.24 -32.70
CA HIS A 18 17.50 2.06 -33.29
C HIS A 18 16.05 1.98 -32.78
N PRO A 19 15.04 1.74 -33.63
CA PRO A 19 13.67 1.58 -33.16
C PRO A 19 13.59 0.25 -32.42
N ILE A 20 13.87 0.27 -31.13
CA ILE A 20 13.42 -0.77 -30.21
C ILE A 20 11.91 -0.57 -30.19
N THR A 21 11.17 -1.47 -30.84
CA THR A 21 9.75 -1.64 -30.55
C THR A 21 9.70 -2.17 -29.12
N GLU A 22 9.75 -1.26 -28.14
CA GLU A 22 9.58 -1.61 -26.75
C GLU A 22 8.14 -2.10 -26.60
N ASP A 23 7.98 -3.40 -26.37
CA ASP A 23 6.69 -3.97 -26.01
C ASP A 23 6.33 -3.46 -24.61
N TYR A 24 5.35 -2.55 -24.57
CA TYR A 24 4.77 -2.03 -23.33
C TYR A 24 3.63 -2.93 -22.85
N ASP A 25 3.49 -3.08 -21.53
CA ASP A 25 2.33 -3.74 -20.93
C ASP A 25 1.07 -2.85 -20.95
N ASN A 26 -0.03 -3.36 -20.41
CA ASN A 26 -1.30 -2.63 -20.34
C ASN A 26 -1.26 -1.36 -19.47
N LEU A 27 -0.22 -1.21 -18.64
CA LEU A 27 0.03 -0.05 -17.79
C LEU A 27 1.06 0.92 -18.40
N GLY A 28 1.62 0.58 -19.56
CA GLY A 28 2.60 1.41 -20.26
C GLY A 28 4.05 1.22 -19.81
N PHE A 29 4.38 0.11 -19.13
CA PHE A 29 5.74 -0.21 -18.70
C PHE A 29 6.43 -1.16 -19.65
N THR A 30 7.72 -0.94 -19.88
CA THR A 30 8.59 -1.88 -20.58
C THR A 30 8.88 -3.11 -19.73
N LYS A 31 9.30 -4.19 -20.37
CA LYS A 31 9.75 -5.40 -19.65
C LYS A 31 10.88 -5.11 -18.65
N ILE A 32 11.83 -4.26 -19.00
CA ILE A 32 12.98 -3.91 -18.14
C ILE A 32 12.50 -3.17 -16.87
N GLU A 33 11.55 -2.24 -17.02
CA GLU A 33 10.96 -1.54 -15.87
C GLU A 33 10.21 -2.51 -14.97
N LEU A 34 9.43 -3.44 -15.53
CA LEU A 34 8.72 -4.45 -14.74
C LEU A 34 9.69 -5.36 -13.97
N GLU A 35 10.80 -5.77 -14.58
CA GLU A 35 11.86 -6.54 -13.91
C GLU A 35 12.50 -5.77 -12.75
N GLU A 36 12.55 -4.43 -12.81
CA GLU A 36 13.03 -3.60 -11.70
C GLU A 36 12.03 -3.59 -10.52
N TYR A 37 10.73 -3.48 -10.81
CA TYR A 37 9.70 -3.59 -9.77
C TYR A 37 9.70 -4.98 -9.11
N ASP A 38 9.88 -6.05 -9.90
CA ASP A 38 9.89 -7.42 -9.40
C ASP A 38 10.94 -7.65 -8.30
N LYS A 39 12.06 -6.90 -8.31
CA LYS A 39 13.11 -6.97 -7.27
C LYS A 39 12.60 -6.63 -5.86
N ASN A 40 11.57 -5.79 -5.76
CA ASN A 40 11.00 -5.30 -4.51
C ASN A 40 9.62 -5.89 -4.21
N VAL A 41 9.19 -6.93 -4.93
CA VAL A 41 7.82 -7.48 -4.82
C VAL A 41 7.41 -7.91 -3.41
N LYS A 42 8.37 -8.37 -2.59
CA LYS A 42 8.10 -8.71 -1.18
C LYS A 42 7.71 -7.49 -0.35
N PHE A 43 8.34 -6.35 -0.60
CA PHE A 43 8.00 -5.09 0.05
C PHE A 43 6.59 -4.64 -0.36
N TYR A 44 6.25 -4.71 -1.65
CA TYR A 44 4.90 -4.36 -2.12
C TYR A 44 3.82 -5.26 -1.55
N HIS A 45 4.09 -6.57 -1.45
CA HIS A 45 3.19 -7.51 -0.78
C HIS A 45 3.00 -7.15 0.70
N ILE A 46 4.07 -6.81 1.41
CA ILE A 46 3.98 -6.38 2.81
C ILE A 46 3.16 -5.10 2.94
N ASN A 47 3.26 -4.14 2.02
CA ASN A 47 2.46 -2.91 2.10
C ASN A 47 0.95 -3.19 1.94
N ILE A 48 0.57 -4.13 1.07
CA ILE A 48 -0.83 -4.60 0.98
C ILE A 48 -1.27 -5.20 2.32
N LEU A 49 -0.45 -6.04 2.95
CA LEU A 49 -0.80 -6.65 4.24
C LEU A 49 -0.84 -5.62 5.38
N ASN A 50 0.14 -4.72 5.43
CA ASN A 50 0.25 -3.68 6.44
C ASN A 50 -0.92 -2.71 6.36
N SER A 51 -1.29 -2.23 5.16
CA SER A 51 -2.46 -1.37 4.99
C SER A 51 -3.72 -2.05 5.55
N LEU A 52 -4.00 -3.30 5.16
CA LEU A 52 -5.12 -4.07 5.73
C LEU A 52 -5.03 -4.21 7.26
N ILE A 53 -3.85 -4.52 7.80
CA ILE A 53 -3.64 -4.66 9.24
C ILE A 53 -3.94 -3.34 9.97
N LEU A 54 -3.51 -2.19 9.44
CA LEU A 54 -3.78 -0.89 10.07
C LEU A 54 -5.29 -0.62 10.14
N TYR A 55 -6.06 -0.97 9.11
CA TYR A 55 -7.52 -0.86 9.14
C TYR A 55 -8.21 -1.80 10.13
N THR A 56 -7.51 -2.82 10.67
CA THR A 56 -8.04 -3.65 11.77
C THR A 56 -7.94 -2.99 13.14
N TYR A 57 -7.15 -1.92 13.26
CA TYR A 57 -6.85 -1.31 14.54
C TYR A 57 -8.00 -0.42 15.03
N ASN A 58 -8.14 -0.37 16.35
CA ASN A 58 -8.94 0.63 17.04
C ASN A 58 -8.07 1.86 17.37
N VAL A 59 -8.69 2.90 17.93
CA VAL A 59 -7.97 4.14 18.29
C VAL A 59 -6.76 3.86 19.17
N GLU A 60 -6.91 3.02 20.20
CA GLU A 60 -5.83 2.68 21.13
C GLU A 60 -4.63 2.02 20.43
N LYS A 61 -4.88 1.12 19.47
CA LYS A 61 -3.80 0.46 18.71
C LYS A 61 -3.16 1.40 17.70
N LEU A 62 -3.94 2.24 17.03
CA LEU A 62 -3.40 3.24 16.10
C LEU A 62 -2.54 4.27 16.83
N ASP A 63 -2.97 4.74 18.00
CA ASP A 63 -2.19 5.68 18.83
C ASP A 63 -0.83 5.09 19.23
N LYS A 64 -0.78 3.79 19.55
CA LYS A 64 0.47 3.05 19.81
C LYS A 64 1.40 2.96 18.60
N MET A 65 0.90 3.21 17.39
CA MET A 65 1.71 3.24 16.18
C MET A 65 2.41 4.58 15.96
N THR A 66 2.07 5.65 16.69
CA THR A 66 2.69 6.98 16.55
C THR A 66 4.24 7.00 16.52
N PRO A 67 4.97 6.14 17.27
CA PRO A 67 6.43 6.07 17.17
C PRO A 67 6.97 5.52 15.83
N ILE A 68 6.12 4.83 15.07
CA ILE A 68 6.44 4.21 13.77
C ILE A 68 5.85 5.05 12.64
N LEU A 69 4.57 5.39 12.77
CA LEU A 69 3.74 6.13 11.83
C LEU A 69 3.65 7.55 12.37
N ILE A 70 4.23 8.53 11.67
CA ILE A 70 4.38 9.89 12.18
C ILE A 70 3.02 10.48 12.57
N ASP A 71 2.02 10.30 11.70
CA ASP A 71 0.60 10.57 11.94
C ASP A 71 -0.22 9.33 11.54
N PRO A 72 -0.62 8.47 12.48
CA PRO A 72 -1.29 7.21 12.15
C PRO A 72 -2.58 7.36 11.33
N LEU A 73 -3.28 8.48 11.44
CA LEU A 73 -4.53 8.69 10.70
C LEU A 73 -4.26 9.06 9.24
N THR A 74 -3.26 9.91 8.99
CA THR A 74 -2.78 10.18 7.63
C THR A 74 -2.15 8.95 7.00
N GLU A 75 -1.34 8.22 7.77
CA GLU A 75 -0.61 7.04 7.31
C GLU A 75 -1.56 5.89 6.93
N LEU A 76 -2.75 5.77 7.56
CA LEU A 76 -3.79 4.85 7.10
C LEU A 76 -4.12 5.05 5.62
N TYR A 77 -4.33 6.31 5.21
CA TYR A 77 -4.65 6.65 3.84
C TYR A 77 -3.43 6.48 2.92
N GLU A 78 -2.26 6.98 3.33
CA GLU A 78 -1.06 6.97 2.49
C GLU A 78 -0.52 5.55 2.24
N GLU A 79 -0.49 4.69 3.27
CA GLU A 79 -0.07 3.30 3.15
C GLU A 79 -1.01 2.51 2.23
N LEU A 80 -2.32 2.77 2.31
CA LEU A 80 -3.29 2.16 1.41
C LEU A 80 -3.12 2.65 -0.02
N ASP A 81 -3.01 3.95 -0.24
CA ASP A 81 -2.89 4.49 -1.60
C ASP A 81 -1.59 4.02 -2.27
N TYR A 82 -0.48 3.99 -1.52
CA TYR A 82 0.79 3.45 -2.00
C TYR A 82 0.68 1.96 -2.34
N ALA A 83 0.15 1.14 -1.45
CA ALA A 83 0.02 -0.31 -1.65
C ALA A 83 -0.83 -0.67 -2.89
N PHE A 84 -1.76 0.20 -3.28
CA PHE A 84 -2.68 0.02 -4.39
C PHE A 84 -2.32 0.83 -5.65
N LEU A 85 -1.12 1.43 -5.71
CA LEU A 85 -0.60 1.97 -6.96
C LEU A 85 -0.58 0.86 -8.03
N PRO A 86 -1.15 1.08 -9.23
CA PRO A 86 -1.41 -0.01 -10.18
C PRO A 86 -0.20 -0.90 -10.46
N VAL A 87 0.97 -0.31 -10.71
CA VAL A 87 2.19 -1.07 -11.00
C VAL A 87 2.66 -1.91 -9.80
N LEU A 88 2.55 -1.41 -8.57
CA LEU A 88 2.98 -2.11 -7.36
C LEU A 88 2.01 -3.25 -7.04
N PHE A 89 0.72 -2.97 -7.10
CA PHE A 89 -0.34 -3.94 -6.88
C PHE A 89 -0.27 -5.09 -7.87
N GLU A 90 -0.22 -4.79 -9.18
CA GLU A 90 -0.10 -5.80 -10.24
C GLU A 90 1.18 -6.63 -10.12
N THR A 91 2.28 -6.03 -9.65
CA THR A 91 3.55 -6.73 -9.44
C THR A 91 3.39 -7.87 -8.43
N VAL A 92 2.59 -7.71 -7.38
CA VAL A 92 2.34 -8.75 -6.37
C VAL A 92 1.63 -9.97 -6.97
N PHE A 93 0.60 -9.75 -7.80
CA PHE A 93 -0.15 -10.84 -8.44
C PHE A 93 0.62 -11.51 -9.58
N ARG A 94 1.30 -10.72 -10.43
CA ARG A 94 2.17 -11.23 -11.50
C ARG A 94 3.24 -12.18 -10.95
N ASN A 95 3.79 -11.87 -9.77
CA ASN A 95 4.77 -12.70 -9.08
C ASN A 95 4.16 -13.77 -8.16
N LYS A 96 2.83 -13.93 -8.16
CA LYS A 96 2.09 -14.98 -7.44
C LYS A 96 2.31 -14.98 -5.92
N LEU A 97 2.55 -13.82 -5.33
CA LEU A 97 2.56 -13.67 -3.86
C LEU A 97 1.14 -13.64 -3.29
N LEU A 98 0.16 -13.21 -4.10
CA LEU A 98 -1.26 -13.32 -3.83
C LEU A 98 -1.95 -14.02 -5.01
N ASP A 99 -3.02 -14.74 -4.71
CA ASP A 99 -3.87 -15.38 -5.72
C ASP A 99 -4.77 -14.33 -6.41
N GLU A 100 -4.89 -14.40 -7.72
CA GLU A 100 -5.71 -13.48 -8.54
C GLU A 100 -7.17 -13.42 -8.09
N SER A 101 -7.69 -14.48 -7.45
CA SER A 101 -9.06 -14.49 -6.90
C SER A 101 -9.30 -13.43 -5.82
N PHE A 102 -8.25 -12.90 -5.17
CA PHE A 102 -8.38 -11.84 -4.16
C PHE A 102 -8.36 -10.43 -4.74
N LYS A 103 -8.00 -10.28 -6.02
CA LYS A 103 -7.74 -8.98 -6.63
C LYS A 103 -8.96 -8.06 -6.61
N GLU A 104 -10.11 -8.57 -7.02
CA GLU A 104 -11.35 -7.80 -7.02
C GLU A 104 -11.77 -7.41 -5.60
N GLU A 105 -11.66 -8.34 -4.64
CA GLU A 105 -12.00 -8.07 -3.24
C GLU A 105 -11.12 -6.98 -2.62
N LEU A 106 -9.82 -7.00 -2.89
CA LEU A 106 -8.87 -5.97 -2.44
C LEU A 106 -9.16 -4.60 -3.08
N LEU A 107 -9.44 -4.56 -4.38
CA LEU A 107 -9.80 -3.31 -5.08
C LEU A 107 -11.14 -2.73 -4.57
N LEU A 108 -12.11 -3.59 -4.26
CA LEU A 108 -13.37 -3.18 -3.64
C LEU A 108 -13.14 -2.63 -2.23
N PHE A 109 -12.25 -3.23 -1.45
CA PHE A 109 -11.86 -2.70 -0.15
C PHE A 109 -11.24 -1.30 -0.28
N LYS A 110 -10.25 -1.11 -1.16
CA LYS A 110 -9.65 0.21 -1.40
C LYS A 110 -10.71 1.25 -1.77
N LYS A 111 -11.60 0.88 -2.70
CA LYS A 111 -12.69 1.77 -3.11
C LYS A 111 -13.60 2.16 -1.95
N LYS A 112 -13.98 1.22 -1.07
CA LYS A 112 -14.80 1.53 0.11
C LYS A 112 -14.13 2.54 1.03
N VAL A 113 -12.80 2.47 1.16
CA VAL A 113 -12.02 3.43 1.94
C VAL A 113 -11.96 4.79 1.24
N ASP A 114 -11.67 4.80 -0.07
CA ASP A 114 -11.64 6.04 -0.88
C ASP A 114 -12.99 6.77 -0.86
N ASP A 115 -14.10 6.03 -0.74
CA ASP A 115 -15.47 6.55 -0.68
C ASP A 115 -15.86 7.04 0.75
N ILE A 116 -14.99 6.94 1.76
CA ILE A 116 -15.24 7.48 3.11
C ILE A 116 -15.27 9.02 3.05
N PRO A 117 -16.37 9.68 3.47
CA PRO A 117 -16.43 11.14 3.54
C PRO A 117 -15.31 11.74 4.39
N VAL A 118 -14.75 12.86 3.95
CA VAL A 118 -13.60 13.52 4.62
C VAL A 118 -13.91 13.86 6.08
N GLU A 119 -15.15 14.17 6.41
CA GLU A 119 -15.60 14.52 7.75
C GLU A 119 -15.57 13.33 8.73
N LEU A 120 -15.47 12.10 8.21
CA LEU A 120 -15.36 10.90 9.03
C LEU A 120 -13.91 10.53 9.34
N TRP A 121 -12.92 11.19 8.73
CA TRP A 121 -11.51 11.01 9.05
C TRP A 121 -11.15 11.80 10.32
N ASP A 122 -11.76 11.40 11.43
CA ASP A 122 -11.56 11.96 12.76
C ASP A 122 -11.35 10.81 13.77
N TRP A 123 -10.38 10.99 14.66
CA TRP A 123 -10.05 10.07 15.73
C TRP A 123 -11.27 9.67 16.58
N GLU A 124 -12.18 10.60 16.86
CA GLU A 124 -13.36 10.35 17.70
C GLU A 124 -14.37 9.39 17.02
N LEU A 125 -14.28 9.27 15.70
CA LEU A 125 -15.23 8.52 14.87
C LEU A 125 -14.74 7.11 14.52
N LEU A 126 -13.42 6.84 14.60
CA LEU A 126 -12.85 5.56 14.17
C LEU A 126 -13.45 4.33 14.87
N ASP A 127 -13.81 4.46 16.16
CA ASP A 127 -14.34 3.35 16.95
C ASP A 127 -15.87 3.36 17.08
N THR A 128 -16.51 4.47 16.73
CA THR A 128 -17.94 4.70 17.01
C THR A 128 -18.79 4.76 15.75
N ASN A 129 -18.21 5.18 14.62
CA ASN A 129 -18.92 5.32 13.37
C ASN A 129 -19.11 3.96 12.68
N GLU A 130 -20.33 3.68 12.21
CA GLU A 130 -20.65 2.40 11.57
C GLU A 130 -19.84 2.12 10.30
N ILE A 131 -19.43 3.15 9.55
CA ILE A 131 -18.62 2.97 8.33
C ILE A 131 -17.25 2.45 8.73
N TRP A 132 -16.58 3.07 9.70
CA TRP A 132 -15.29 2.61 10.20
C TRP A 132 -15.35 1.21 10.80
N ILE A 133 -16.41 0.89 11.55
CA ILE A 133 -16.65 -0.46 12.07
C ILE A 133 -16.76 -1.48 10.93
N LYS A 134 -17.50 -1.16 9.86
CA LYS A 134 -17.62 -2.03 8.68
C LYS A 134 -16.29 -2.21 7.95
N ILE A 135 -15.54 -1.13 7.74
CA ILE A 135 -14.20 -1.18 7.13
C ILE A 135 -13.27 -2.08 7.93
N ARG A 136 -13.27 -1.96 9.26
CA ARG A 136 -12.49 -2.82 10.15
C ARG A 136 -12.85 -4.30 10.00
N ILE A 137 -14.15 -4.61 9.98
CA ILE A 137 -14.65 -5.98 9.79
C ILE A 137 -14.25 -6.52 8.42
N ASP A 138 -14.35 -5.70 7.37
CA ASP A 138 -13.96 -6.08 6.02
C ASP A 138 -12.46 -6.39 5.93
N ALA A 139 -11.60 -5.54 6.50
CA ALA A 139 -10.16 -5.76 6.56
C ALA A 139 -9.82 -7.06 7.31
N GLU A 140 -10.46 -7.31 8.45
CA GLU A 140 -10.35 -8.55 9.22
C GLU A 140 -10.72 -9.79 8.39
N ASN A 141 -11.84 -9.73 7.69
CA ASN A 141 -12.31 -10.83 6.84
C ASN A 141 -11.35 -11.12 5.69
N ILE A 142 -10.81 -10.09 5.04
CA ILE A 142 -9.82 -10.24 3.97
C ILE A 142 -8.55 -10.91 4.51
N LEU A 143 -8.00 -10.41 5.62
CA LEU A 143 -6.81 -11.01 6.23
C LEU A 143 -7.02 -12.47 6.63
N ASN A 144 -8.21 -12.81 7.15
CA ASN A 144 -8.57 -14.19 7.46
C ASN A 144 -8.62 -15.09 6.21
N LYS A 145 -9.21 -14.61 5.11
CA LYS A 145 -9.22 -15.33 3.82
C LYS A 145 -7.82 -15.52 3.24
N LEU A 146 -6.94 -14.53 3.43
CA LEU A 146 -5.52 -14.60 3.07
C LEU A 146 -4.70 -15.50 4.01
N ASN A 147 -5.32 -16.13 5.02
CA ASN A 147 -4.68 -16.92 6.06
C ASN A 147 -3.61 -16.17 6.88
N ILE A 148 -3.71 -14.85 6.96
CA ILE A 148 -2.85 -14.02 7.80
C ILE A 148 -3.38 -14.05 9.22
N LYS A 149 -2.67 -14.71 10.13
CA LYS A 149 -3.09 -14.89 11.53
C LYS A 149 -2.73 -13.73 12.45
N THR A 150 -1.72 -12.97 12.08
CA THR A 150 -1.23 -11.84 12.89
C THR A 150 -1.95 -10.56 12.50
N ARG A 151 -2.08 -9.64 13.46
CA ARG A 151 -2.49 -8.25 13.29
C ARG A 151 -1.38 -7.34 13.81
N ILE A 152 -0.14 -7.70 13.48
CA ILE A 152 1.05 -6.96 13.86
C ILE A 152 1.60 -6.37 12.58
N TYR A 153 1.65 -5.03 12.54
CA TYR A 153 2.27 -4.27 11.47
C TYR A 153 3.74 -4.69 11.32
N ASN A 154 4.15 -5.03 10.09
CA ASN A 154 5.53 -5.37 9.81
C ASN A 154 6.32 -4.10 9.51
N ALA A 155 7.22 -3.71 10.42
CA ALA A 155 8.09 -2.56 10.27
C ALA A 155 9.50 -2.91 9.76
N ASP A 156 9.74 -4.12 9.24
CA ASP A 156 11.08 -4.59 8.82
C ASP A 156 11.69 -3.72 7.72
N TYR A 157 10.84 -3.06 6.92
CA TYR A 157 11.21 -2.17 5.84
C TYR A 157 11.15 -0.69 6.24
N THR A 158 10.69 -0.38 7.46
CA THR A 158 10.59 0.98 7.99
C THR A 158 11.85 1.32 8.78
N THR A 159 12.52 2.41 8.43
CA THR A 159 13.66 2.91 9.22
C THR A 159 13.16 3.96 10.20
N ILE A 160 13.01 3.58 11.47
CA ILE A 160 12.64 4.51 12.54
C ILE A 160 13.91 5.21 13.02
N ILE A 161 13.93 6.54 12.92
CA ILE A 161 15.00 7.37 13.48
C ILE A 161 14.42 8.08 14.69
N SER A 162 14.99 7.83 15.87
CA SER A 162 14.60 8.50 17.10
C SER A 162 14.81 10.02 16.99
N ASN A 163 14.16 10.77 17.88
CA ASN A 163 14.39 12.21 18.05
C ASN A 163 15.84 12.55 18.44
N THR A 164 16.67 11.52 18.74
CA THR A 164 18.10 11.62 19.03
C THR A 164 18.99 11.16 17.86
N GLY A 165 18.42 10.89 16.70
CA GLY A 165 19.13 10.44 15.49
C GLY A 165 19.54 8.96 15.49
N LYS A 166 19.05 8.15 16.44
CA LYS A 166 19.38 6.72 16.53
C LYS A 166 18.36 5.87 15.78
N LYS A 167 18.85 4.89 15.02
CA LYS A 167 17.97 3.88 14.41
C LYS A 167 17.35 3.01 15.51
N ILE A 168 16.03 2.93 15.54
CA ILE A 168 15.28 2.03 16.41
C ILE A 168 14.79 0.87 15.55
N ASN A 169 15.02 -0.36 16.00
CA ASN A 169 14.41 -1.54 15.40
C ASN A 169 13.17 -1.88 16.23
N PHE A 170 11.98 -1.77 15.63
CA PHE A 170 10.75 -2.28 16.25
C PHE A 170 10.79 -3.81 16.16
N LYS A 171 10.58 -4.52 17.28
CA LYS A 171 10.51 -5.98 17.36
C LYS A 171 9.15 -6.41 17.86
#